data_AF-A8X4I0-F1
#
_entry.id   AF-A8X4I0-F1
#
_cell.length_a   1.000
_cell.length_b   1.000
_cell.length_c   1.000
_cell.angle_alpha   90.00
_cell.angle_beta   90.00
_cell.angle_gamma   90.00
#
_symmetry.space_group_name_H-M   'P 1'
#
loop_
_entity.id
_entity.type
_entity.pdbx_description
1 polymer ?
#
loop_
_entity_poly.entity_id
_entity_poly.type
_entity_poly.pdbx_seq_one_letter_code
_entity_poly.pdbx_strand_id
1 'polypeptide(L)'
;MCENDFEKASSPLLDLYIAQKAIEERKTIIPIETAEEQCNPVCSVSNDEIIFAIEHTLQYLEDKFREKRSEKTDSKSSLKELIKHYKCGTLKEDIFEKDGMSIIDYATKTEEKFKAEEINKKLKDDIFIRRNIRMAKRIHNILRARNNHTIFSAIGAGHFFGNNSVLTHLQTNGFVIEKIRDSDTIQSLRSPYRQTAKFKRVWTKENMPLL
;
A
#
# COMPACT_ATOMS: atom_id res chain seq x y z
N MET A 1 12.30 4.90 21.86
CA MET A 1 13.57 4.98 21.12
C MET A 1 13.23 5.00 19.64
N CYS A 2 13.39 6.16 18.98
CA CYS A 2 13.18 6.30 17.55
C CYS A 2 14.52 6.74 16.96
N GLU A 3 15.39 5.77 16.68
CA GLU A 3 16.64 6.03 15.99
C GLU A 3 16.39 6.15 14.48
N ASN A 4 16.99 7.19 13.91
CA ASN A 4 16.96 7.53 12.49
C ASN A 4 18.12 6.83 11.79
N ASP A 5 18.03 5.52 11.60
CA ASP A 5 19.00 4.79 10.78
C ASP A 5 18.45 4.59 9.37
N PHE A 6 18.55 5.66 8.56
CA PHE A 6 18.43 5.58 7.10
C PHE A 6 19.81 5.39 6.46
N GLU A 7 20.54 4.36 6.87
CA GLU A 7 21.69 3.89 6.12
C GLU A 7 21.67 2.37 6.01
N LYS A 8 21.29 1.85 4.83
CA LYS A 8 21.91 0.65 4.27
C LYS A 8 21.55 0.38 2.82
N ALA A 9 22.56 -0.16 2.13
CA ALA A 9 22.62 -0.60 0.74
C ALA A 9 21.32 -1.20 0.19
N SER A 10 21.12 -1.05 -1.14
CA SER A 10 19.96 -1.47 -1.94
C SER A 10 19.35 -2.78 -1.44
N SER A 11 18.45 -2.67 -0.48
CA SER A 11 17.71 -3.80 0.03
C SER A 11 16.77 -4.22 -1.09
N PRO A 12 16.62 -5.53 -1.36
CA PRO A 12 15.61 -5.98 -2.32
C PRO A 12 14.25 -5.38 -1.91
N LEU A 13 13.40 -5.10 -2.89
CA LEU A 13 12.01 -4.71 -2.63
C LEU A 13 11.42 -5.72 -1.64
N LEU A 14 10.79 -5.23 -0.56
CA LEU A 14 10.32 -6.06 0.56
C LEU A 14 9.49 -7.25 0.08
N ASP A 15 8.62 -7.03 -0.91
CA ASP A 15 7.76 -8.06 -1.48
C ASP A 15 8.56 -9.18 -2.15
N LEU A 16 9.62 -8.84 -2.88
CA LEU A 16 10.52 -9.82 -3.49
C LEU A 16 11.24 -10.63 -2.41
N TYR A 17 11.71 -9.97 -1.35
CA TYR A 17 12.34 -10.66 -0.22
C TYR A 17 11.39 -11.66 0.45
N ILE A 18 10.15 -11.24 0.74
CA ILE A 18 9.13 -12.09 1.36
C ILE A 18 8.81 -13.29 0.45
N ALA A 19 8.63 -13.06 -0.85
CA ALA A 19 8.36 -14.12 -1.82
C ALA A 19 9.52 -15.13 -1.91
N GLN A 20 10.76 -14.65 -2.02
CA GLN A 20 11.95 -15.51 -2.04
C GLN A 20 12.08 -16.33 -0.76
N LYS A 21 11.88 -15.69 0.41
CA LYS A 21 11.95 -16.36 1.71
C LYS A 21 10.87 -17.44 1.84
N ALA A 22 9.66 -17.20 1.34
CA ALA A 22 8.61 -18.21 1.30
C ALA A 22 8.98 -19.41 0.41
N ILE A 23 9.60 -19.18 -0.75
CA ILE A 23 10.08 -20.25 -1.64
C ILE A 23 11.19 -21.07 -0.98
N GLU A 24 12.18 -20.41 -0.38
CA GLU A 24 13.29 -21.07 0.35
C GLU A 24 12.77 -21.97 1.48
N GLU A 25 11.74 -21.51 2.20
CA GLU A 25 11.10 -22.26 3.28
C GLU A 25 10.03 -23.25 2.79
N ARG A 26 9.89 -23.44 1.47
CA ARG A 26 8.90 -24.33 0.85
C ARG A 26 7.45 -24.04 1.28
N LYS A 27 7.14 -22.76 1.51
CA LYS A 27 5.79 -22.29 1.85
C LYS A 27 4.98 -22.06 0.58
N THR A 28 3.68 -22.32 0.65
CA THR A 28 2.76 -21.96 -0.43
C THR A 28 2.55 -20.45 -0.45
N ILE A 29 2.82 -19.83 -1.61
CA ILE A 29 2.51 -18.42 -1.85
C ILE A 29 1.11 -18.34 -2.45
N ILE A 30 0.28 -17.45 -1.91
CA ILE A 30 -1.08 -17.20 -2.41
C ILE A 30 -1.17 -15.71 -2.71
N PRO A 31 -1.46 -15.32 -3.97
CA PRO A 31 -1.68 -13.92 -4.29
C PRO A 31 -2.99 -13.44 -3.67
N ILE A 32 -2.95 -12.27 -3.04
CA ILE A 32 -4.13 -11.63 -2.47
C ILE A 32 -4.99 -10.94 -3.53
N GLU A 33 -4.39 -10.59 -4.66
CA GLU A 33 -4.97 -9.92 -5.82
C GLU A 33 -4.55 -10.62 -7.12
N THR A 34 -5.41 -10.60 -8.14
CA THR A 34 -5.04 -11.11 -9.47
C THR A 34 -4.30 -10.03 -10.28
N ALA A 35 -3.67 -10.43 -11.37
CA ALA A 35 -2.99 -9.47 -12.25
C ALA A 35 -3.98 -8.49 -12.88
N GLU A 36 -5.17 -8.96 -13.25
CA GLU A 36 -6.22 -8.16 -13.86
C GLU A 36 -6.74 -7.08 -12.91
N GLU A 37 -6.87 -7.41 -11.62
CA GLU A 37 -7.28 -6.44 -10.60
C GLU A 37 -6.22 -5.36 -10.37
N GLN A 38 -4.94 -5.70 -10.47
CA GLN A 38 -3.84 -4.72 -10.37
C GLN A 38 -3.75 -3.84 -11.63
N CYS A 39 -4.04 -4.40 -12.80
CA CYS A 39 -3.98 -3.69 -14.08
C CYS A 39 -5.18 -2.75 -14.30
N ASN A 40 -6.32 -3.00 -13.66
CA ASN A 40 -7.50 -2.13 -13.73
C ASN A 40 -8.00 -1.72 -12.34
N PRO A 41 -7.25 -0.88 -11.61
CA PRO A 41 -7.56 -0.53 -10.24
C PRO A 41 -8.72 0.46 -10.09
N VAL A 42 -9.21 1.06 -11.18
CA VAL A 42 -10.22 2.15 -11.21
C VAL A 42 -11.38 1.79 -12.14
N CYS A 43 -11.88 0.57 -12.02
CA CYS A 43 -12.79 -0.03 -12.99
C CYS A 43 -14.14 0.68 -13.17
N SER A 44 -14.55 1.55 -12.25
CA SER A 44 -15.79 2.34 -12.36
C SER A 44 -15.62 3.71 -13.03
N VAL A 45 -14.38 4.10 -13.33
CA VAL A 45 -14.06 5.38 -13.97
C VAL A 45 -14.02 5.20 -15.48
N SER A 46 -14.75 6.02 -16.23
CA SER A 46 -14.76 5.96 -17.69
C SER A 46 -13.48 6.53 -18.31
N ASN A 47 -13.21 6.23 -19.58
CA ASN A 47 -12.06 6.79 -20.28
C ASN A 47 -12.09 8.33 -20.30
N ASP A 48 -13.26 8.94 -20.51
CA ASP A 48 -13.41 10.40 -20.51
C ASP A 48 -13.15 11.02 -19.14
N GLU A 49 -13.51 10.30 -18.07
CA GLU A 49 -13.22 10.69 -16.69
C GLU A 49 -11.73 10.53 -16.36
N ILE A 50 -11.07 9.50 -16.89
CA ILE A 50 -9.62 9.31 -16.77
C ILE A 50 -8.88 10.44 -17.48
N ILE A 51 -9.27 10.79 -18.70
CA ILE A 51 -8.67 11.90 -19.46
C ILE A 51 -8.83 13.20 -18.67
N PHE A 52 -10.05 13.49 -18.20
CA PHE A 52 -10.32 14.66 -17.37
C PHE A 52 -9.42 14.70 -16.12
N ALA A 53 -9.30 13.57 -15.41
CA ALA A 53 -8.49 13.47 -14.20
C ALA A 53 -6.99 13.72 -14.49
N ILE A 54 -6.47 13.17 -15.58
CA ILE A 54 -5.08 13.35 -16.01
C ILE A 54 -4.82 14.81 -16.37
N GLU A 55 -5.68 15.45 -17.17
CA GLU A 55 -5.52 16.85 -17.59
C GLU A 55 -5.45 17.80 -16.40
N HIS A 56 -6.38 17.68 -15.46
CA HIS A 56 -6.42 18.55 -14.27
C HIS A 56 -5.27 18.24 -13.31
N THR A 57 -4.88 16.96 -13.20
CA THR A 57 -3.69 16.56 -12.44
C THR A 57 -2.42 17.18 -13.01
N LEU A 58 -2.25 17.16 -14.34
CA LEU A 58 -1.10 17.75 -15.01
C LEU A 58 -1.05 19.26 -14.78
N GLN A 59 -2.17 19.96 -14.95
CA GLN A 59 -2.26 21.40 -14.67
C GLN A 59 -1.85 21.72 -13.22
N TYR A 60 -2.38 20.98 -12.24
CA TYR A 60 -2.00 21.13 -10.84
C TYR A 60 -0.50 20.93 -10.61
N LEU A 61 0.09 19.88 -11.22
CA LEU A 61 1.52 19.58 -11.06
C LEU A 61 2.42 20.63 -11.73
N GLU A 62 2.02 21.16 -12.88
CA GLU A 62 2.73 22.22 -13.59
C GLU A 62 2.74 23.52 -12.78
N ASP A 63 1.61 23.91 -12.19
CA ASP A 63 1.53 25.10 -11.33
C ASP A 63 2.31 24.92 -10.03
N LYS A 64 2.18 23.77 -9.36
CA LYS A 64 3.02 23.42 -8.20
C LYS A 64 4.51 23.49 -8.52
N PHE A 65 4.90 23.08 -9.73
CA PHE A 65 6.30 23.17 -10.17
C PHE A 65 6.74 24.62 -10.40
N ARG A 66 5.86 25.49 -10.91
CA ARG A 66 6.11 26.93 -11.06
C ARG A 66 6.24 27.62 -9.69
N GLU A 67 5.38 27.27 -8.73
CA GLU A 67 5.41 27.80 -7.35
C GLU A 67 6.65 27.36 -6.56
N LYS A 68 7.08 26.09 -6.70
CA LYS A 68 8.28 25.57 -6.01
C LYS A 68 9.60 26.20 -6.46
N ARG A 69 9.62 26.92 -7.59
CA ARG A 69 10.78 27.78 -7.92
C ARG A 69 10.89 29.02 -7.03
N SER A 70 9.83 29.39 -6.29
CA SER A 70 9.81 30.52 -5.34
C SER A 70 10.05 30.13 -3.88
N GLU A 71 9.63 28.94 -3.41
CA GLU A 71 9.85 28.52 -2.02
C GLU A 71 10.12 27.01 -1.89
N LYS A 72 11.18 26.64 -1.14
CA LYS A 72 11.52 25.25 -0.80
C LYS A 72 10.56 24.71 0.26
N THR A 73 9.35 24.30 -0.13
CA THR A 73 8.40 23.68 0.80
C THR A 73 8.62 22.18 0.95
N ASP A 74 8.45 21.73 2.20
CA ASP A 74 9.09 20.59 2.85
C ASP A 74 8.35 19.25 2.60
N SER A 75 8.43 18.70 1.38
CA SER A 75 7.86 17.38 1.03
C SER A 75 8.39 16.22 1.87
N LYS A 76 9.48 16.42 2.62
CA LYS A 76 10.00 15.45 3.60
C LYS A 76 9.15 15.35 4.87
N SER A 77 8.27 16.33 5.15
CA SER A 77 7.42 16.35 6.35
C SER A 77 6.29 15.31 6.27
N SER A 78 5.59 15.25 5.13
CA SER A 78 4.44 14.37 4.90
C SER A 78 4.79 12.88 5.02
N LEU A 79 5.85 12.42 4.35
CA LEU A 79 6.27 11.01 4.43
C LEU A 79 6.72 10.63 5.85
N LYS A 80 7.40 11.54 6.56
CA LYS A 80 7.78 11.32 7.96
C LYS A 80 6.56 11.19 8.87
N GLU A 81 5.54 12.02 8.64
CA GLU A 81 4.27 11.95 9.36
C GLU A 81 3.57 10.62 9.09
N LEU A 82 3.45 10.18 7.82
CA LEU A 82 2.91 8.87 7.47
C LEU A 82 3.64 7.72 8.18
N ILE A 83 4.98 7.70 8.12
CA ILE A 83 5.80 6.67 8.78
C ILE A 83 5.56 6.68 10.30
N LYS A 84 5.51 7.87 10.92
CA LYS A 84 5.27 8.03 12.35
C LYS A 84 3.91 7.47 12.74
N HIS A 85 2.84 7.89 12.07
CA HIS A 85 1.49 7.40 12.37
C HIS A 85 1.39 5.90 12.13
N TYR A 86 2.04 5.37 11.09
CA TYR A 86 2.07 3.93 10.80
C TYR A 86 2.68 3.13 11.95
N LYS A 87 3.88 3.51 12.39
CA LYS A 87 4.54 2.87 13.53
C LYS A 87 3.69 2.98 14.81
N CYS A 88 3.13 4.16 15.06
CA CYS A 88 2.32 4.42 16.25
C CYS A 88 0.95 3.73 16.22
N GLY A 89 0.44 3.31 15.05
CA GLY A 89 -0.92 2.78 14.90
C GLY A 89 -2.01 3.82 15.16
N THR A 90 -1.69 5.09 14.97
CA THR A 90 -2.59 6.23 15.13
C THR A 90 -2.96 6.84 13.78
N LEU A 91 -2.99 5.99 12.75
CA LEU A 91 -3.27 6.37 11.38
C LEU A 91 -4.75 6.69 11.23
N LYS A 92 -5.04 7.84 10.61
CA LYS A 92 -6.40 8.24 10.25
C LYS A 92 -6.51 8.44 8.74
N GLU A 93 -7.74 8.40 8.23
CA GLU A 93 -8.07 8.52 6.79
C GLU A 93 -7.56 9.85 6.20
N ASP A 94 -7.62 10.91 6.99
CA ASP A 94 -7.24 12.29 6.68
C ASP A 94 -5.73 12.47 6.38
N ILE A 95 -4.87 11.48 6.69
CA ILE A 95 -3.44 11.54 6.36
C ILE A 95 -3.23 11.52 4.84
N PHE A 96 -4.07 10.80 4.08
CA PHE A 96 -3.98 10.78 2.62
C PHE A 96 -4.78 11.90 1.95
N GLU A 97 -5.70 12.54 2.66
CA GLU A 97 -6.45 13.67 2.11
C GLU A 97 -5.63 14.96 2.12
N LYS A 98 -4.67 15.11 3.06
CA LYS A 98 -3.77 16.26 3.10
C LYS A 98 -2.74 16.29 1.96
N ASP A 99 -2.36 15.13 1.43
CA ASP A 99 -1.36 14.98 0.37
C ASP A 99 -1.92 14.43 -0.95
N GLY A 100 -3.15 13.92 -0.93
CA GLY A 100 -3.83 13.40 -2.10
C GLY A 100 -4.20 14.51 -3.06
N MET A 101 -3.97 14.30 -4.35
CA MET A 101 -4.49 15.18 -5.40
C MET A 101 -6.00 15.30 -5.27
N SER A 102 -6.45 16.41 -4.74
CA SER A 102 -7.81 16.85 -4.93
C SER A 102 -7.87 17.51 -6.30
N ILE A 103 -8.21 16.73 -7.34
CA ILE A 103 -8.54 17.27 -8.68
C ILE A 103 -9.59 18.41 -8.56
N ILE A 104 -10.37 18.38 -7.48
CA ILE A 104 -11.39 19.36 -7.10
C ILE A 104 -10.78 20.75 -6.82
N ASP A 105 -9.55 20.82 -6.30
CA ASP A 105 -8.94 22.11 -5.90
C ASP A 105 -8.58 22.98 -7.11
N TYR A 106 -8.43 22.37 -8.29
CA TYR A 106 -8.04 23.05 -9.53
C TYR A 106 -9.17 23.11 -10.58
N ALA A 107 -10.32 22.50 -10.31
CA ALA A 107 -11.49 22.69 -11.14
C ALA A 107 -12.01 24.13 -11.00
N THR A 108 -11.94 24.91 -12.09
CA THR A 108 -12.17 26.36 -12.05
C THR A 108 -13.65 26.72 -12.15
N LYS A 109 -14.42 25.91 -12.90
CA LYS A 109 -15.87 26.08 -13.09
C LYS A 109 -16.68 25.17 -12.17
N THR A 110 -17.88 25.60 -11.80
CA THR A 110 -18.79 24.82 -10.92
C THR A 110 -19.09 23.41 -11.48
N GLU A 111 -19.27 23.29 -12.80
CA GLU A 111 -19.50 21.98 -13.46
C GLU A 111 -18.26 21.08 -13.42
N GLU A 112 -17.07 21.64 -13.63
CA GLU A 112 -15.80 20.91 -13.52
C GLU A 112 -15.58 20.43 -12.09
N LYS A 113 -15.97 21.23 -11.08
CA LYS A 113 -15.89 20.84 -9.66
C LYS A 113 -16.80 19.66 -9.36
N PHE A 114 -18.05 19.70 -9.82
CA PHE A 114 -18.98 18.59 -9.64
C PHE A 114 -18.45 17.31 -10.29
N LYS A 115 -17.96 17.40 -11.53
CA LYS A 115 -17.35 16.26 -12.23
C LYS A 115 -16.11 15.74 -11.50
N ALA A 116 -15.24 16.62 -11.01
CA ALA A 116 -14.07 16.24 -10.22
C ALA A 116 -14.44 15.53 -8.92
N GLU A 117 -15.48 15.99 -8.22
CA GLU A 117 -15.99 15.34 -7.00
C GLU A 117 -16.52 13.93 -7.28
N GLU A 118 -17.30 13.75 -8.35
CA GLU A 118 -17.81 12.44 -8.75
C GLU A 118 -16.67 11.47 -9.11
N ILE A 119 -15.68 11.94 -9.87
CA ILE A 119 -14.50 11.15 -10.21
C ILE A 119 -13.72 10.78 -8.96
N ASN A 120 -13.47 11.73 -8.05
CA ASN A 120 -12.76 11.47 -6.80
C ASN A 120 -13.50 10.44 -5.93
N LYS A 121 -14.83 10.50 -5.88
CA LYS A 121 -15.66 9.51 -5.19
C LYS A 121 -15.48 8.12 -5.79
N LYS A 122 -15.52 7.99 -7.12
CA LYS A 122 -15.30 6.72 -7.82
C LYS A 122 -13.90 6.16 -7.57
N LEU A 123 -12.88 7.00 -7.66
CA LEU A 123 -11.49 6.64 -7.38
C LEU A 123 -11.31 6.15 -5.95
N LYS A 124 -11.85 6.88 -4.96
CA LYS A 124 -11.80 6.48 -3.55
C LYS A 124 -12.49 5.13 -3.32
N ASP A 125 -13.65 4.93 -3.93
CA ASP A 125 -14.41 3.70 -3.80
C ASP A 125 -13.68 2.50 -4.43
N ASP A 126 -13.12 2.65 -5.63
CA ASP A 126 -12.35 1.59 -6.28
C ASP A 126 -11.04 1.24 -5.58
N ILE A 127 -10.23 2.24 -5.27
CA ILE A 127 -8.85 2.06 -4.79
C ILE A 127 -8.83 1.64 -3.32
N PHE A 128 -9.69 2.23 -2.49
CA PHE A 128 -9.64 2.01 -1.03
C PHE A 128 -10.76 1.09 -0.55
N ILE A 129 -12.01 1.30 -0.97
CA ILE A 129 -13.14 0.59 -0.37
C ILE A 129 -13.29 -0.81 -0.99
N ARG A 130 -13.62 -0.88 -2.28
CA ARG A 130 -13.88 -2.15 -2.98
C ARG A 130 -12.65 -3.06 -2.97
N ARG A 131 -11.46 -2.48 -3.14
CA ARG A 131 -10.20 -3.23 -3.07
C ARG A 131 -10.00 -3.87 -1.70
N ASN A 132 -10.17 -3.12 -0.60
CA ASN A 132 -10.03 -3.67 0.75
C ASN A 132 -11.06 -4.75 1.05
N ILE A 133 -12.32 -4.58 0.61
CA ILE A 133 -13.37 -5.60 0.74
C ILE A 133 -12.95 -6.91 0.05
N ARG A 134 -12.47 -6.84 -1.20
CA ARG A 134 -12.01 -8.02 -1.95
C ARG A 134 -10.87 -8.74 -1.24
N MET A 135 -9.88 -7.98 -0.76
CA MET A 135 -8.73 -8.54 -0.03
C MET A 135 -9.17 -9.20 1.28
N ALA A 136 -9.96 -8.52 2.10
CA ALA A 136 -10.45 -9.06 3.36
C ALA A 136 -11.28 -10.34 3.15
N LYS A 137 -12.15 -10.36 2.13
CA LYS A 137 -12.95 -11.54 1.77
C LYS A 137 -12.05 -12.73 1.38
N ARG A 138 -10.98 -12.50 0.61
CA ARG A 138 -10.03 -13.55 0.25
C ARG A 138 -9.27 -14.07 1.47
N ILE A 139 -8.78 -13.18 2.34
CA ILE A 139 -8.11 -13.58 3.59
C ILE A 139 -9.04 -14.41 4.47
N HIS A 140 -10.29 -13.95 4.66
CA HIS A 140 -11.31 -14.69 5.39
C HIS A 140 -11.51 -16.11 4.84
N ASN A 141 -11.66 -16.24 3.52
CA ASN A 141 -11.84 -17.54 2.88
C ASN A 141 -10.63 -18.47 3.09
N ILE A 142 -9.40 -17.95 2.97
CA ILE A 142 -8.19 -18.74 3.16
C ILE A 142 -8.07 -19.19 4.62
N LEU A 143 -8.32 -18.30 5.60
CA LEU A 143 -8.27 -18.63 7.02
C LEU A 143 -9.32 -19.69 7.39
N ARG A 144 -10.55 -19.58 6.86
CA ARG A 144 -11.59 -20.59 7.10
C ARG A 144 -11.28 -21.94 6.47
N ALA A 145 -10.74 -21.96 5.25
CA ALA A 145 -10.38 -23.19 4.57
C ALA A 145 -9.19 -23.91 5.22
N ARG A 146 -8.38 -23.20 6.01
CA ARG A 146 -7.15 -23.71 6.63
C ARG A 146 -7.11 -23.43 8.13
N ASN A 147 -8.15 -23.87 8.86
CA ASN A 147 -8.34 -23.61 10.30
C ASN A 147 -7.15 -23.98 11.21
N ASN A 148 -6.28 -24.91 10.80
CA ASN A 148 -5.10 -25.34 11.56
C ASN A 148 -3.77 -24.73 11.07
N HIS A 149 -3.80 -23.72 10.20
CA HIS A 149 -2.59 -23.09 9.65
C HIS A 149 -2.41 -21.66 10.15
N THR A 150 -1.17 -21.30 10.45
CA THR A 150 -0.76 -19.91 10.59
C THR A 150 -0.46 -19.33 9.21
N ILE A 151 -1.08 -18.19 8.90
CA ILE A 151 -0.90 -17.49 7.62
C ILE A 151 -0.15 -16.19 7.87
N PHE A 152 0.86 -15.93 7.04
CA PHE A 152 1.52 -14.64 6.97
C PHE A 152 1.02 -13.92 5.72
N SER A 153 0.46 -12.72 5.88
CA SER A 153 -0.02 -11.88 4.78
C SER A 153 0.75 -10.56 4.81
N ALA A 154 1.32 -10.19 3.67
CA ALA A 154 1.96 -8.91 3.46
C ALA A 154 1.07 -8.06 2.53
N ILE A 155 0.69 -6.88 2.99
CA ILE A 155 -0.19 -5.96 2.28
C ILE A 155 0.37 -4.56 2.48
N GLY A 156 0.28 -3.71 1.45
CA GLY A 156 0.74 -2.32 1.53
C GLY A 156 0.07 -1.54 2.67
N ALA A 157 0.80 -0.59 3.24
CA ALA A 157 0.33 0.23 4.37
C ALA A 157 -1.06 0.86 4.10
N GLY A 158 -1.30 1.25 2.84
CA GLY A 158 -2.57 1.70 2.23
C GLY A 158 -3.84 1.03 2.76
N HIS A 159 -3.78 -0.28 2.98
CA HIS A 159 -4.94 -1.11 3.24
C HIS A 159 -5.31 -1.21 4.72
N PHE A 160 -4.51 -0.61 5.61
CA PHE A 160 -4.75 -0.60 7.05
C PHE A 160 -5.45 0.69 7.53
N PHE A 161 -5.81 1.60 6.61
CA PHE A 161 -6.33 2.91 6.93
C PHE A 161 -7.86 2.95 6.92
N GLY A 162 -8.43 3.58 7.95
CA GLY A 162 -9.83 3.95 7.97
C GLY A 162 -10.84 2.88 8.35
N ASN A 163 -12.11 3.27 8.30
CA ASN A 163 -13.26 2.44 8.61
C ASN A 163 -13.53 1.37 7.55
N ASN A 164 -12.93 1.51 6.37
CA ASN A 164 -12.98 0.51 5.29
C ASN A 164 -11.64 -0.21 5.11
N SER A 165 -10.82 -0.29 6.17
CA SER A 165 -9.55 -1.04 6.12
C SER A 165 -9.79 -2.55 6.01
N VAL A 166 -8.78 -3.28 5.52
CA VAL A 166 -8.79 -4.75 5.52
C VAL A 166 -8.99 -5.31 6.94
N LEU A 167 -8.39 -4.69 7.96
CA LEU A 167 -8.55 -5.11 9.36
C LEU A 167 -9.97 -4.92 9.85
N THR A 168 -10.60 -3.77 9.55
CA THR A 168 -11.98 -3.50 9.94
C THR A 168 -12.93 -4.53 9.33
N HIS A 169 -12.76 -4.85 8.05
CA HIS A 169 -13.55 -5.89 7.40
C HIS A 169 -13.30 -7.29 7.99
N LEU A 170 -12.07 -7.61 8.41
CA LEU A 170 -11.79 -8.87 9.11
C LEU A 170 -12.44 -8.91 10.50
N GLN A 171 -12.41 -7.82 11.27
CA GLN A 171 -13.09 -7.72 12.56
C GLN A 171 -14.60 -7.93 12.41
N THR A 172 -15.24 -7.31 11.43
CA THR A 172 -16.66 -7.51 11.12
C THR A 172 -16.98 -8.96 10.74
N ASN A 173 -16.01 -9.69 10.17
CA ASN A 173 -16.13 -11.12 9.88
C ASN A 173 -15.85 -12.02 11.10
N GLY A 174 -15.72 -11.46 12.31
CA GLY A 174 -15.58 -12.19 13.57
C GLY A 174 -14.14 -12.51 13.98
N PHE A 175 -13.13 -11.96 13.29
CA PHE A 175 -11.74 -12.14 13.71
C PHE A 175 -11.35 -11.16 14.82
N VAL A 176 -10.60 -11.65 15.80
CA VAL A 176 -9.94 -10.80 16.79
C VAL A 176 -8.65 -10.25 16.19
N ILE A 177 -8.51 -8.93 16.19
CA ILE A 177 -7.30 -8.26 15.69
C ILE A 177 -6.51 -7.72 16.88
N GLU A 178 -5.27 -8.19 16.99
CA GLU A 178 -4.31 -7.77 18.00
C GLU A 178 -3.11 -7.10 17.31
N LYS A 179 -2.72 -5.92 17.81
CA LYS A 179 -1.53 -5.23 17.31
C LYS A 179 -0.30 -5.79 17.99
N ILE A 180 0.60 -6.35 17.19
CA ILE A 180 1.90 -6.87 17.64
C ILE A 180 2.98 -5.78 17.53
N ARG A 181 3.77 -5.60 18.58
CA ARG A 181 4.93 -4.71 18.70
C ARG A 181 6.23 -5.48 18.50
N ASP A 182 7.32 -4.75 18.30
CA ASP A 182 8.68 -5.30 18.24
C ASP A 182 9.13 -5.97 19.54
N SER A 183 8.60 -5.52 20.68
CA SER A 183 8.78 -6.15 21.99
C SER A 183 8.03 -7.47 22.17
N ASP A 184 7.07 -7.77 21.31
CA ASP A 184 6.16 -8.88 21.53
C ASP A 184 6.76 -10.18 20.98
N THR A 185 6.64 -11.25 21.75
CA THR A 185 7.14 -12.56 21.32
C THR A 185 6.04 -13.28 20.53
N ILE A 186 6.22 -13.36 19.21
CA ILE A 186 5.36 -14.20 18.36
C ILE A 186 5.75 -15.66 18.62
N GLN A 187 4.90 -16.38 19.35
CA GLN A 187 5.11 -17.81 19.59
C GLN A 187 5.02 -18.56 18.26
N SER A 188 6.18 -18.93 17.70
CA SER A 188 6.23 -19.85 16.57
C SER A 188 5.80 -21.24 17.07
N LEU A 189 4.72 -21.75 16.51
CA LEU A 189 4.47 -23.20 16.49
C LEU A 189 5.68 -23.81 15.79
N ARG A 190 6.55 -24.44 16.58
CA ARG A 190 7.90 -24.87 16.21
C ARG A 190 7.90 -25.63 14.89
N SER A 191 8.44 -25.04 13.82
CA SER A 191 9.00 -25.81 12.71
C SER A 191 10.45 -26.14 13.06
N PRO A 192 10.87 -27.42 13.05
CA PRO A 192 12.26 -27.81 13.33
C PRO A 192 13.26 -27.32 12.25
N TYR A 193 12.79 -26.78 11.13
CA TYR A 193 13.63 -26.24 10.06
C TYR A 193 13.97 -24.76 10.27
N ARG A 194 14.87 -24.47 11.20
CA ARG A 194 15.44 -23.12 11.36
C ARG A 194 16.66 -22.97 10.44
N GLN A 195 16.43 -22.86 9.13
CA GLN A 195 17.50 -22.39 8.23
C GLN A 195 17.56 -20.86 8.31
N THR A 196 18.63 -20.35 8.92
CA THR A 196 18.99 -18.94 8.80
C THR A 196 19.33 -18.66 7.33
N ALA A 197 18.39 -18.11 6.58
CA ALA A 197 18.65 -17.66 5.22
C ALA A 197 19.61 -16.47 5.29
N LYS A 198 20.89 -16.71 4.96
CA LYS A 198 21.82 -15.63 4.65
C LYS A 198 21.48 -15.17 3.24
N PHE A 199 20.95 -13.96 3.12
CA PHE A 199 20.65 -13.34 1.84
C PHE A 199 21.94 -13.28 1.00
N LYS A 200 22.00 -14.09 -0.07
CA LYS A 200 22.97 -13.85 -1.13
C LYS A 200 22.42 -12.71 -1.96
N ARG A 201 23.18 -11.62 -2.06
CA ARG A 201 22.94 -10.53 -3.02
C ARG A 201 22.66 -11.15 -4.39
N VAL A 202 21.41 -11.16 -4.82
CA VAL A 202 21.06 -11.38 -6.22
C VAL A 202 20.89 -9.98 -6.81
N TRP A 203 21.41 -9.79 -8.02
CA TRP A 203 21.65 -8.51 -8.72
C TRP A 203 23.01 -7.83 -8.42
N THR A 204 24.12 -8.54 -8.63
CA THR A 204 25.17 -7.88 -9.44
C THR A 204 24.69 -7.97 -10.88
N LYS A 205 24.54 -6.82 -11.57
CA LYS A 205 24.40 -6.84 -13.04
C LYS A 205 25.51 -7.74 -13.57
N GLU A 206 25.15 -8.87 -14.18
CA GLU A 206 26.10 -9.61 -14.99
C GLU A 206 26.53 -8.64 -16.10
N ASN A 207 27.80 -8.25 -16.09
CA ASN A 207 28.40 -7.54 -17.19
C ASN A 207 28.31 -8.48 -18.40
N MET A 208 27.31 -8.26 -19.26
CA MET A 208 27.29 -8.84 -20.60
C MET A 208 28.57 -8.36 -21.30
N PRO A 209 29.47 -9.27 -21.74
CA PRO A 209 30.57 -8.86 -22.60
C PRO A 209 29.97 -8.29 -23.88
N LEU A 210 30.39 -7.07 -24.22
CA LEU A 210 30.09 -6.44 -25.49
C LEU A 210 30.66 -7.33 -26.61
N LEU A 211 29.79 -7.75 -27.53
CA LEU A 211 30.19 -8.20 -28.86
C LEU A 211 30.49 -6.98 -29.74
#